data_AF-A0A951EV33-F1
#
_entry.id   AF-A0A951EV33-F1
#
_cell.length_a   1.000
_cell.length_b   1.000
_cell.length_c   1.000
_cell.angle_alpha   90.00
_cell.angle_beta   90.00
_cell.angle_gamma   90.00
#
_symmetry.space_group_name_H-M   'P 1'
#
loop_
_entity.id
_entity.type
_entity.pdbx_description
1 polymer ?
#
loop_
_entity_poly.entity_id
_entity_poly.type
_entity_poly.pdbx_seq_one_letter_code
_entity_poly.pdbx_strand_id
1 'polypeptide(L)'
;GARHQRELDSRVTQILEHLLKLRLAKGLILEYNQAGWQASVFRQRREIAKILRYSPSLRRLATLDLIRECYKEAAAAVAIEYKVEPPADCPFSEEDILSAAT
;
A
#
# COMPACT_ATOMS: atom_id res chain seq x y z
N GLY A 1 -16.59 -11.30 -7.27
CA GLY A 1 -16.26 -10.14 -8.14
C GLY A 1 -15.99 -8.92 -7.30
N ALA A 2 -17.01 -8.11 -7.04
CA ALA A 2 -16.86 -6.78 -6.42
C ALA A 2 -16.29 -6.78 -4.99
N ARG A 3 -16.59 -7.79 -4.16
CA ARG A 3 -16.05 -7.87 -2.78
C ARG A 3 -14.53 -8.01 -2.76
N HIS A 4 -13.98 -8.94 -3.55
CA HIS A 4 -12.54 -9.16 -3.62
C HIS A 4 -11.81 -7.97 -4.27
N GLN A 5 -12.48 -7.25 -5.18
CA GLN A 5 -11.92 -6.01 -5.74
C GLN A 5 -11.81 -4.93 -4.67
N ARG A 6 -12.89 -4.62 -3.95
CA ARG A 6 -12.84 -3.65 -2.83
C ARG A 6 -11.83 -4.03 -1.76
N GLU A 7 -11.70 -5.34 -1.49
CA GLU A 7 -10.70 -5.83 -0.55
C GLU A 7 -9.28 -5.65 -1.09
N LEU A 8 -9.04 -5.87 -2.38
CA LEU A 8 -7.75 -5.58 -3.03
C LEU A 8 -7.42 -4.09 -2.94
N ASP A 9 -8.35 -3.21 -3.31
CA ASP A 9 -8.19 -1.75 -3.28
C ASP A 9 -7.78 -1.29 -1.88
N SER A 10 -8.57 -1.65 -0.86
CA SER A 10 -8.31 -1.28 0.54
C SER A 10 -6.94 -1.77 1.03
N ARG A 11 -6.53 -2.97 0.62
CA ARG A 11 -5.22 -3.53 1.01
C ARG A 11 -4.07 -2.82 0.33
N VAL A 12 -4.21 -2.46 -0.94
CA VAL A 12 -3.21 -1.69 -1.69
C VAL A 12 -3.08 -0.28 -1.10
N THR A 13 -4.19 0.40 -0.80
CA THR A 13 -4.17 1.72 -0.14
C THR A 13 -3.39 1.65 1.19
N GLN A 14 -3.66 0.65 2.05
CA GLN A 14 -2.93 0.50 3.31
C GLN A 14 -1.43 0.24 3.14
N ILE A 15 -1.03 -0.54 2.13
CA ILE A 15 0.39 -0.74 1.82
C ILE A 15 1.03 0.59 1.45
N LEU A 16 0.40 1.35 0.54
CA LEU A 16 0.90 2.63 0.07
C LEU A 16 1.00 3.66 1.21
N GLU A 17 0.02 3.71 2.12
CA GLU A 17 0.09 4.55 3.32
C GLU A 17 1.31 4.22 4.16
N HIS A 18 1.53 2.94 4.48
CA HIS A 18 2.68 2.54 5.30
C HIS A 18 4.02 2.78 4.60
N LEU A 19 4.10 2.56 3.29
CA LEU A 19 5.31 2.86 2.51
C LEU A 19 5.59 4.37 2.47
N LEU A 20 4.56 5.21 2.31
CA LEU A 20 4.70 6.66 2.42
C LEU A 20 5.15 7.09 3.82
N LYS A 21 4.55 6.53 4.88
CA LYS A 21 4.96 6.79 6.27
C LYS A 21 6.43 6.41 6.48
N LEU A 22 6.87 5.25 5.99
CA LEU A 22 8.27 4.82 6.06
C LEU A 22 9.22 5.75 5.30
N ARG A 23 8.78 6.29 4.16
CA ARG A 23 9.58 7.20 3.33
C ARG A 23 9.67 8.61 3.92
N LEU A 24 8.59 9.11 4.51
CA LEU A 24 8.43 10.53 4.85
C LEU A 24 8.61 10.81 6.34
N ALA A 25 8.33 9.84 7.23
CA ALA A 25 8.51 10.00 8.67
C ALA A 25 9.99 10.13 9.04
N LYS A 26 10.28 10.90 10.08
CA LYS A 26 11.63 11.18 10.58
C LYS A 26 11.66 11.21 12.10
N GLY A 27 12.86 11.06 12.67
CA GLY A 27 13.09 11.11 14.11
C GLY A 27 12.32 10.02 14.88
N LEU A 28 11.85 10.37 16.08
CA LEU A 28 11.17 9.44 16.99
C LEU A 28 9.94 8.77 16.37
N ILE A 29 9.21 9.47 15.50
CA ILE A 29 8.05 8.89 14.81
C ILE A 29 8.48 7.68 13.98
N LEU A 30 9.57 7.78 13.23
CA LEU A 30 10.08 6.67 12.44
C LEU A 30 10.60 5.56 13.35
N GLU A 31 11.44 5.90 14.34
CA GLU A 31 12.07 4.90 15.23
C GLU A 31 11.05 4.00 15.94
N TYR A 32 9.98 4.58 16.48
CA TYR A 32 8.98 3.79 17.22
C TYR A 32 8.03 2.99 16.34
N ASN A 33 7.81 3.42 15.09
CA ASN A 33 6.75 2.84 14.26
C ASN A 33 7.26 2.02 13.07
N GLN A 34 8.54 2.13 12.69
CA GLN A 34 9.10 1.51 11.49
C GLN A 34 8.81 0.00 11.43
N ALA A 35 9.11 -0.73 12.51
CA ALA A 35 8.89 -2.18 12.57
C ALA A 35 7.40 -2.55 12.43
N GLY A 36 6.51 -1.77 13.06
CA GLY A 36 5.06 -1.97 13.00
C GLY A 36 4.51 -1.75 11.59
N TRP A 37 4.96 -0.70 10.91
CA TRP A 37 4.58 -0.40 9.53
C TRP A 37 5.11 -1.44 8.54
N GLN A 38 6.38 -1.86 8.67
CA GLN A 38 6.94 -2.94 7.85
C GLN A 38 6.18 -4.26 8.04
N ALA A 39 5.85 -4.61 9.29
CA ALA A 39 5.05 -5.79 9.58
C ALA A 39 3.63 -5.69 8.99
N SER A 40 3.04 -4.48 8.99
CA SER A 40 1.75 -4.23 8.34
C SER A 40 1.82 -4.45 6.83
N VAL A 41 2.81 -3.85 6.15
CA VAL A 41 3.05 -4.06 4.71
C VAL A 41 3.16 -5.55 4.39
N PHE A 42 3.95 -6.30 5.17
CA PHE A 42 4.08 -7.75 5.00
C PHE A 42 2.74 -8.49 5.14
N ARG A 43 1.95 -8.18 6.17
CA ARG A 43 0.62 -8.80 6.37
C ARG A 43 -0.31 -8.51 5.21
N GLN A 44 -0.38 -7.26 4.76
CA GLN A 44 -1.25 -6.85 3.66
C GLN A 44 -0.87 -7.55 2.36
N ARG A 45 0.42 -7.64 2.03
CA ARG A 45 0.93 -8.41 0.88
C ARG A 45 0.51 -9.88 0.94
N ARG A 46 0.60 -10.53 2.10
CA ARG A 46 0.14 -11.92 2.28
C ARG A 46 -1.36 -12.08 2.02
N GLU A 47 -2.18 -11.11 2.45
CA GLU A 47 -3.62 -11.16 2.19
C GLU A 47 -3.95 -10.90 0.71
N ILE A 48 -3.25 -9.97 0.05
CA ILE A 48 -3.35 -9.79 -1.40
C ILE A 48 -3.02 -11.10 -2.12
N ALA A 49 -1.92 -11.77 -1.76
CA ALA A 49 -1.54 -13.06 -2.35
C ALA A 49 -2.66 -14.12 -2.19
N LYS A 50 -3.35 -14.15 -1.03
CA LYS A 50 -4.51 -15.02 -0.82
C LYS A 50 -5.67 -14.64 -1.75
N ILE A 51 -6.02 -13.35 -1.86
CA ILE A 51 -7.10 -12.87 -2.74
C ILE A 51 -6.82 -13.27 -4.19
N LEU A 52 -5.60 -13.04 -4.66
CA LEU A 52 -5.19 -13.37 -6.03
C LEU A 52 -5.13 -14.89 -6.29
N ARG A 53 -4.94 -15.70 -5.25
CA ARG A 53 -5.05 -17.17 -5.34
C ARG A 53 -6.52 -17.60 -5.52
N TYR A 54 -7.45 -17.00 -4.77
CA TYR A 54 -8.88 -17.34 -4.85
C TYR A 54 -9.60 -16.66 -6.03
N SER A 55 -9.00 -15.64 -6.64
CA SER A 55 -9.57 -14.94 -7.78
C SER A 55 -8.47 -14.53 -8.77
N PRO A 56 -7.91 -15.47 -9.54
CA PRO A 56 -6.81 -15.21 -10.48
C PRO A 56 -7.14 -14.16 -11.54
N SER A 57 -8.42 -14.02 -11.90
CA SER A 57 -8.89 -12.98 -12.83
C SER A 57 -8.65 -11.56 -12.32
N LEU A 58 -8.52 -11.36 -10.99
CA LEU A 58 -8.17 -10.07 -10.40
C LEU A 58 -6.70 -9.70 -10.57
N ARG A 59 -5.82 -10.65 -10.94
CA ARG A 59 -4.42 -10.30 -11.28
C ARG A 59 -4.36 -9.31 -12.44
N ARG A 60 -5.33 -9.39 -13.37
CA ARG A 60 -5.48 -8.42 -14.47
C ARG A 60 -6.07 -7.09 -14.04
N LEU A 61 -6.61 -7.00 -12.82
CA LEU A 61 -7.19 -5.78 -12.23
C LEU A 61 -6.22 -5.08 -11.27
N ALA A 62 -5.18 -5.76 -10.77
CA ALA A 62 -4.03 -5.14 -10.12
C ALA A 62 -3.18 -4.40 -11.17
N THR A 63 -3.77 -3.39 -11.82
CA THR A 63 -3.16 -2.59 -12.87
C THR A 63 -2.51 -1.35 -12.28
N LEU A 64 -1.65 -0.70 -13.08
CA LEU A 64 -1.12 0.63 -12.80
C LEU A 64 -2.22 1.64 -12.44
N ASP A 65 -3.41 1.54 -13.03
CA ASP A 65 -4.52 2.45 -12.74
C ASP A 65 -5.09 2.26 -11.33
N LEU A 66 -5.25 1.00 -10.88
CA LEU A 66 -5.66 0.72 -9.49
C LEU A 66 -4.64 1.30 -8.51
N ILE A 67 -3.35 1.10 -8.77
CA ILE A 67 -2.28 1.60 -7.90
C ILE A 67 -2.28 3.13 -7.86
N ARG A 68 -2.51 3.80 -9.00
CA ARG A 68 -2.61 5.27 -9.04
C ARG A 68 -3.78 5.79 -8.20
N GLU A 69 -4.96 5.18 -8.29
CA GLU A 69 -6.11 5.62 -7.51
C GLU A 69 -5.91 5.36 -6.01
N CYS A 70 -5.43 4.18 -5.63
CA CYS A 70 -5.07 3.87 -4.25
C CYS A 70 -3.96 4.80 -3.72
N TYR A 71 -3.02 5.20 -4.57
CA TYR A 71 -1.94 6.12 -4.19
C TYR A 71 -2.48 7.50 -3.84
N LYS A 72 -3.41 8.05 -4.63
CA LYS A 72 -4.03 9.36 -4.34
C LYS A 72 -4.70 9.36 -2.96
N GLU A 73 -5.43 8.30 -2.65
CA GLU A 73 -6.08 8.13 -1.34
C GLU A 73 -5.04 8.05 -0.21
N ALA A 74 -4.05 7.17 -0.35
CA ALA A 74 -2.99 6.99 0.64
C ALA A 74 -2.17 8.26 0.87
N ALA A 75 -1.83 8.97 -0.21
CA ALA A 75 -1.10 10.23 -0.16
C ALA A 75 -1.90 11.31 0.58
N ALA A 76 -3.19 11.44 0.30
CA ALA A 76 -4.06 12.38 1.01
C ALA A 76 -4.13 12.07 2.52
N ALA A 77 -4.28 10.79 2.87
CA ALA A 77 -4.31 10.36 4.27
C ALA A 77 -3.01 10.69 5.01
N VAL A 78 -1.85 10.36 4.42
CA VAL A 78 -0.54 10.63 5.02
C VAL A 78 -0.25 12.13 5.10
N ALA A 79 -0.64 12.91 4.10
CA ALA A 79 -0.48 14.36 4.11
C ALA A 79 -1.23 15.00 5.29
N ILE A 80 -2.45 14.55 5.55
CA ILE A 80 -3.27 15.03 6.68
C ILE A 80 -2.65 14.61 8.02
N GLU A 81 -2.30 13.32 8.16
CA GLU A 81 -1.84 12.75 9.44
C GLU A 81 -0.47 13.31 9.87
N TYR A 82 0.47 13.45 8.92
CA TYR A 82 1.85 13.85 9.22
C TYR A 82 2.19 15.28 8.82
N LYS A 83 1.25 16.02 8.19
CA LYS A 83 1.47 17.38 7.68
C LYS A 83 2.70 17.47 6.77
N VAL A 84 2.79 16.51 5.85
CA VAL A 84 3.87 16.40 4.85
C VAL A 84 3.30 16.54 3.45
N GLU A 85 4.16 16.87 2.49
CA GLU A 85 3.83 16.84 1.07
C GLU A 85 4.32 15.52 0.46
N PRO A 86 3.42 14.58 0.11
CA PRO A 86 3.80 13.37 -0.59
C PRO A 86 4.21 13.70 -2.04
N PRO A 87 5.02 12.84 -2.68
CA PRO A 87 5.31 12.98 -4.11
C PRO A 87 4.04 13.05 -4.98
N ALA A 88 4.07 13.85 -6.05
CA ALA A 88 2.91 13.98 -6.95
C ALA A 88 2.57 12.65 -7.65
N ASP A 89 3.60 11.89 -8.02
CA ASP A 89 3.48 10.55 -8.61
C ASP A 89 3.89 9.47 -7.61
N CYS A 90 3.29 8.29 -7.73
CA CYS A 90 3.62 7.14 -6.88
C CYS A 90 5.10 6.76 -7.04
N PRO A 91 5.92 6.84 -5.97
CA PRO A 91 7.34 6.51 -6.05
C PRO A 91 7.62 5.00 -5.92
N PHE A 92 6.56 4.18 -5.76
CA PHE A 92 6.65 2.75 -5.52
C PHE A 92 6.27 1.98 -6.78
N SER A 93 7.05 0.95 -7.08
CA SER A 93 6.79 0.00 -8.15
C SER A 93 5.69 -0.99 -7.77
N GLU A 94 5.18 -1.74 -8.77
CA GLU A 94 4.29 -2.87 -8.49
C GLU A 94 4.94 -3.91 -7.57
N GLU A 95 6.25 -4.11 -7.67
CA GLU A 95 6.99 -5.03 -6.81
C GLU A 95 7.00 -4.56 -5.35
N ASP A 96 7.20 -3.26 -5.12
CA ASP A 96 7.11 -2.66 -3.78
C ASP A 96 5.72 -2.83 -3.15
N ILE A 97 4.68 -3.07 -3.94
CA ILE A 97 3.31 -3.16 -3.44
C ILE A 97 2.89 -4.62 -3.32
N LEU A 98 3.19 -5.45 -4.32
CA LEU A 98 2.64 -6.78 -4.49
C LEU A 98 3.60 -7.91 -4.10
N SER A 99 4.91 -7.65 -4.02
CA SER A 99 5.89 -8.71 -3.76
C SER A 99 5.76 -9.24 -2.33
N ALA A 100 5.45 -10.53 -2.20
CA ALA A 100 5.72 -11.24 -0.97
C ALA A 100 7.25 -11.29 -0.84
N ALA A 101 7.83 -10.51 0.09
CA ALA A 101 9.26 -10.58 0.38
C ALA A 101 9.67 -12.07 0.47
N THR A 102 10.67 -12.44 -0.33
CA THR A 102 11.20 -13.80 -0.40
C THR A 102 11.77 -14.23 0.95
#